data_AF-A0A645F8B3-F1
#
_entry.id   AF-A0A645F8B3-F1
#
_cell.length_a   1.000
_cell.length_b   1.000
_cell.length_c   1.000
_cell.angle_alpha   90.00
_cell.angle_beta   90.00
_cell.angle_gamma   90.00
#
_symmetry.space_group_name_H-M   'P 1'
#
loop_
_entity.id
_entity.type
_entity.pdbx_description
1 polymer ?
#
loop_
_entity_poly.entity_id
_entity_poly.type
_entity_poly.pdbx_seq_one_letter_code
_entity_poly.pdbx_strand_id
1 'polypeptide(L)' 'MKNRDKVLFSGANGDILIPVLFEEGKMINYTAQTIVPIIAEGDAIGAVMLLSKENGVKMSLPELKVLEIAAGFMGKQMEQ' A
#
# COMPACT_ATOMS: atom_id res chain seq x y z
N MET A 1 9.07 -11.34 14.68
CA MET A 1 8.57 -10.80 13.39
C MET A 1 7.14 -11.30 13.17
N LYS A 2 6.15 -10.66 13.83
CA LYS A 2 4.73 -10.98 13.64
C LYS A 2 4.27 -10.50 12.26
N ASN A 3 3.42 -11.30 11.62
CA ASN A 3 2.98 -11.24 10.22
C ASN A 3 2.66 -9.82 9.74
N ARG A 4 3.46 -9.32 8.79
CA ARG A 4 3.03 -8.24 7.89
C ARG A 4 2.28 -8.90 6.75
N ASP A 5 0.96 -8.97 6.85
CA ASP A 5 0.12 -9.35 5.72
C ASP A 5 0.22 -8.22 4.69
N LYS A 6 1.00 -8.48 3.64
CA LYS A 6 1.27 -7.54 2.55
C LYS A 6 0.33 -7.85 1.42
N VAL A 7 -0.19 -6.81 0.80
CA VAL A 7 -1.20 -6.98 -0.23
C VAL A 7 -0.74 -6.27 -1.49
N LEU A 8 -0.56 -7.05 -2.56
CA LEU A 8 -0.38 -6.56 -3.91
C LEU A 8 -1.69 -6.80 -4.66
N PHE A 9 -2.28 -5.75 -5.19
CA PHE A 9 -3.45 -5.87 -6.03
C PHE A 9 -3.22 -5.10 -7.34
N SER A 10 -3.46 -5.75 -8.47
CA SER A 10 -3.48 -5.11 -9.77
C SER A 10 -4.75 -5.47 -10.51
N GLY A 11 -5.43 -4.46 -11.07
CA GLY A 11 -6.60 -4.66 -11.91
C GLY A 11 -6.28 -5.49 -13.15
N ALA A 12 -5.02 -5.48 -13.62
CA ALA A 12 -4.56 -6.33 -14.71
C ALA A 12 -4.55 -7.83 -14.37
N ASN A 13 -4.59 -8.19 -13.08
CA ASN A 13 -4.64 -9.56 -12.59
C ASN A 13 -6.06 -9.96 -12.12
N GLY A 14 -7.05 -9.06 -12.24
CA GLY A 14 -8.42 -9.29 -11.75
C GLY A 14 -8.60 -9.07 -10.24
N ASP A 15 -7.63 -8.44 -9.57
CA ASP A 15 -7.68 -8.19 -8.14
C ASP A 15 -8.72 -7.11 -7.79
N ILE A 16 -9.37 -7.27 -6.63
CA ILE A 16 -10.28 -6.25 -6.09
C ILE A 16 -9.45 -5.12 -5.49
N LEU A 17 -9.51 -3.95 -6.14
CA LEU A 17 -8.85 -2.73 -5.70
C LEU A 17 -9.73 -1.99 -4.68
N ILE A 18 -9.08 -1.40 -3.68
CA ILE A 18 -9.75 -0.68 -2.59
C ILE A 18 -9.65 0.81 -2.88
N PRO A 19 -10.75 1.52 -3.13
CA PRO A 19 -10.72 2.97 -3.28
C PRO A 19 -10.45 3.60 -1.90
N VAL A 20 -9.40 4.42 -1.81
CA VAL A 20 -8.96 5.06 -0.54
C VAL A 20 -9.08 6.58 -0.57
N LEU A 21 -9.31 7.18 -1.74
CA LEU A 21 -9.54 8.62 -1.89
C LEU A 21 -10.98 8.92 -2.33
N PHE A 22 -11.52 10.01 -1.80
CA PHE A 22 -12.80 10.58 -2.20
C PHE A 22 -12.56 11.99 -2.73
N GLU A 23 -12.85 12.21 -4.01
CA GLU A 23 -12.70 13.51 -4.67
C GLU A 23 -13.99 13.82 -5.44
N GLU A 24 -14.41 15.08 -5.42
CA GLU A 24 -15.57 15.57 -6.21
C GLU A 24 -16.86 14.74 -6.07
N GLY A 25 -17.13 14.24 -4.86
CA GLY A 25 -18.34 13.45 -4.61
C GLY A 25 -18.26 11.98 -5.06
N LYS A 26 -17.08 11.48 -5.44
CA LYS A 26 -16.89 10.11 -5.94
C LYS A 26 -15.69 9.41 -5.29
N MET A 27 -15.82 8.11 -5.10
CA MET A 27 -14.68 7.25 -4.75
C MET A 27 -13.77 7.10 -5.96
N ILE A 28 -12.47 7.26 -5.74
CA ILE A 28 -11.46 7.18 -6.80
C ILE A 28 -11.01 5.75 -6.98
N ASN A 29 -11.21 5.24 -8.20
CA ASN A 29 -10.74 3.92 -8.60
C ASN A 29 -9.29 3.98 -9.10
N TYR A 30 -8.60 2.86 -8.90
CA TYR A 30 -7.22 2.65 -9.34
C TYR A 30 -7.17 1.51 -10.34
N THR A 31 -6.05 1.39 -11.05
CA THR A 31 -5.72 0.26 -11.93
C THR A 31 -4.67 -0.65 -11.30
N ALA A 32 -3.91 -0.15 -10.32
CA ALA A 32 -2.98 -0.92 -9.52
C ALA A 32 -2.74 -0.27 -8.15
N GLN A 33 -2.52 -1.09 -7.12
CA GLN A 33 -2.20 -0.63 -5.78
C GLN A 33 -1.23 -1.58 -5.05
N THR A 34 -0.34 -1.00 -4.25
CA THR A 34 0.45 -1.72 -3.25
C THR A 34 0.27 -1.05 -1.91
N ILE A 35 0.02 -1.83 -0.86
CA ILE A 35 -0.21 -1.32 0.49
C ILE A 35 0.71 -2.07 1.45
N VAL A 36 1.51 -1.32 2.22
CA VAL A 36 2.37 -1.88 3.26
C VAL A 36 2.05 -1.21 4.60
N PRO A 37 1.63 -1.96 5.63
CA PRO A 37 1.33 -1.39 6.94
C PRO A 37 2.60 -0.90 7.63
N ILE A 38 2.47 0.23 8.34
CA ILE A 38 3.47 0.76 9.26
C ILE A 38 3.21 0.09 10.60
N ILE A 39 4.20 -0.67 11.08
CA ILE A 39 4.15 -1.34 12.37
C ILE A 39 5.09 -0.60 13.33
N ALA A 40 4.56 -0.19 14.49
CA ALA A 40 5.31 0.40 15.58
C ALA A 40 4.89 -0.27 16.90
N GLU A 41 5.85 -0.67 17.72
CA GLU A 41 5.63 -1.37 19.01
C GLU A 41 4.76 -2.64 18.90
N GLY A 42 4.72 -3.23 17.70
CA GLY A 42 3.92 -4.42 17.41
C GLY A 42 2.47 -4.13 17.03
N ASP A 43 2.04 -2.87 16.91
CA ASP A 43 0.72 -2.46 16.43
C ASP A 43 0.79 -1.79 15.05
N ALA A 44 -0.26 -1.96 14.25
CA ALA A 44 -0.41 -1.33 12.95
C ALA A 44 -1.01 0.07 13.10
N ILE A 45 -0.16 1.09 13.01
CA ILE A 45 -0.54 2.49 13.26
C ILE A 45 -0.90 3.26 11.99
N GLY A 46 -0.65 2.68 10.81
CA GLY A 46 -0.89 3.31 9.52
C GLY A 46 -0.41 2.45 8.36
N ALA A 47 -0.33 3.02 7.15
CA ALA A 47 0.16 2.33 5.97
C ALA A 47 0.83 3.29 4.98
N VAL A 48 1.79 2.78 4.23
CA VAL A 48 2.33 3.42 3.02
C VAL A 48 1.67 2.76 1.82
N MET A 49 1.16 3.58 0.90
CA MET A 49 0.43 3.13 -0.28
C MET A 49 1.05 3.70 -1.56
N LEU A 50 1.09 2.88 -2.60
CA LEU A 50 1.44 3.29 -3.95
C LEU A 50 0.27 2.93 -4.86
N LEU A 51 -0.28 3.94 -5.51
CA LEU A 51 -1.53 3.86 -6.27
C LEU A 51 -1.27 4.33 -7.69
N SER A 52 -1.83 3.64 -8.68
CA SER A 52 -1.80 4.07 -10.08
C SER A 52 -3.20 4.13 -10.66
N LYS A 53 -3.45 5.15 -11.49
CA LYS A 53 -4.64 5.27 -12.35
C LYS A 53 -4.34 4.88 -13.80
N GLU A 54 -3.09 4.58 -14.13
CA GLU A 54 -2.64 4.30 -15.49
C GLU A 54 -2.92 2.85 -15.88
N ASN A 55 -3.52 2.66 -17.05
CA ASN A 55 -3.86 1.33 -17.54
C ASN A 55 -2.60 0.51 -17.84
N GLY A 56 -2.62 -0.78 -17.49
CA GLY A 56 -1.53 -1.71 -17.77
C GLY A 56 -0.36 -1.66 -16.78
N VAL A 57 -0.35 -0.72 -15.83
CA VAL A 57 0.64 -0.71 -14.73
C VAL A 57 0.46 -1.96 -13.87
N LYS A 58 1.57 -2.66 -13.64
CA LYS A 58 1.64 -3.79 -12.71
C LYS A 58 2.51 -3.41 -11.53
N MET A 59 1.95 -3.56 -10.33
CA MET A 59 2.75 -3.50 -9.11
C MET A 59 3.52 -4.79 -8.95
N SER A 60 4.80 -4.69 -8.63
CA SER A 60 5.70 -5.83 -8.56
C SER A 60 6.64 -5.74 -7.36
N LEU A 61 7.65 -6.60 -7.33
CA LEU A 61 8.56 -6.71 -6.19
C LEU A 61 9.34 -5.42 -5.88
N PRO A 62 9.84 -4.64 -6.86
CA PRO A 62 10.52 -3.37 -6.59
C PRO A 62 9.62 -2.38 -5.85
N GLU A 63 8.38 -2.17 -6.31
CA GLU A 63 7.43 -1.25 -5.67
C GLU A 63 7.16 -1.68 -4.22
N LEU A 64 6.90 -2.98 -4.01
CA LEU A 64 6.71 -3.54 -2.68
C LEU A 64 7.91 -3.27 -1.76
N LYS A 65 9.14 -3.47 -2.25
CA LYS A 65 10.36 -3.31 -1.44
C LYS A 65 10.60 -1.86 -1.05
N VAL A 66 10.34 -0.92 -1.94
CA VAL A 66 10.42 0.52 -1.63
C VAL A 66 9.42 0.87 -0.52
N LEU A 67 8.18 0.38 -0.62
CA LEU A 67 7.16 0.63 0.39
C LEU A 67 7.49 -0.04 1.74
N GLU A 68 8.08 -1.24 1.73
CA GLU A 68 8.58 -1.90 2.94
C GLU A 68 9.66 -1.08 3.66
N ILE A 69 10.59 -0.50 2.91
CA ILE A 69 11.63 0.38 3.46
C ILE A 69 11.00 1.64 4.03
N ALA A 70 10.09 2.30 3.30
CA ALA A 70 9.40 3.49 3.76
C ALA A 70 8.58 3.21 5.04
N ALA A 71 7.77 2.16 5.06
CA ALA A 71 6.97 1.78 6.21
C ALA A 71 7.84 1.38 7.41
N GLY A 72 8.96 0.68 7.17
CA GLY A 72 9.92 0.33 8.21
C GLY A 72 10.67 1.54 8.77
N PHE A 73 11.00 2.51 7.92
CA PHE A 73 11.60 3.77 8.32
C PHE A 73 10.65 4.57 9.21
N MET A 74 9.39 4.75 8.78
CA MET A 74 8.38 5.46 9.56
C MET A 74 8.07 4.77 10.89
N GLY A 75 7.90 3.44 10.91
CA GLY A 75 7.65 2.70 12.14
C GLY A 75 8.74 2.92 13.19
N LYS A 76 10.02 2.87 12.79
CA LYS A 76 11.15 3.15 13.69
C LYS A 76 11.19 4.58 14.25
N GLN A 77 10.65 5.56 13.53
CA GLN A 77 10.54 6.94 14.01
C GLN A 77 9.40 7.11 15.03
N MET A 78 8.46 6.17 15.09
CA MET A 78 7.30 6.21 16.00
C MET A 78 7.53 5.39 17.27
N GLU A 79 8.58 4.56 17.32
CA GLU A 79 9.02 3.79 18.48
C GLU A 79 10.06 4.54 19.36
N GLN A 80 10.43 5.77 18.98
CA GLN A 80 11.46 6.58 19.65
C GLN A 80 10.94 7.98 19.97
#